data_AF-A0A1F7BLC5-F1
#
_entry.id   AF-A0A1F7BLC5-F1
#
_cell.length_a   1.000
_cell.length_b   1.000
_cell.length_c   1.000
_cell.angle_alpha   90.00
_cell.angle_beta   90.00
_cell.angle_gamma   90.00
#
_symmetry.space_group_name_H-M   'P 1'
#
loop_
_entity.id
_entity.type
_entity.pdbx_description
1 polymer ?
#
loop_
_entity_poly.entity_id
_entity_poly.type
_entity_poly.pdbx_seq_one_letter_code
_entity_poly.pdbx_strand_id
1 'polypeptide(L)'
;MKFDPPKAVIGVLSAMLAILVIQTLRGPVNHGKAGDIAAEGEPCVGQPIIVDYAYDYKIMEPHACKPQCADGKQRYIAYTNGLATQCETPPGCNDVGEDRRVTCVVPGSEAVTSS
;
A
#
# COMPACT_ATOMS: atom_id res chain seq x y z
N MET A 1 -9.73 32.55 -32.21
CA MET A 1 -9.84 32.88 -30.78
C MET A 1 -8.65 33.73 -30.40
N LYS A 2 -8.85 34.93 -29.83
CA LYS A 2 -7.74 35.73 -29.28
C LYS A 2 -7.39 35.18 -27.90
N PHE A 3 -6.11 34.90 -27.68
CA PHE A 3 -5.62 34.52 -26.37
C PHE A 3 -5.75 35.74 -25.45
N ASP A 4 -6.58 35.64 -24.42
CA ASP A 4 -6.76 36.66 -23.39
C ASP A 4 -6.00 36.20 -22.14
N PRO A 5 -4.76 36.68 -21.91
CA PRO A 5 -3.93 36.29 -20.76
C PRO A 5 -4.67 36.36 -19.41
N PRO A 6 -5.45 37.41 -19.08
CA PRO A 6 -6.11 37.48 -17.78
C PRO A 6 -7.20 36.41 -17.62
N LYS A 7 -7.92 36.07 -18.69
CA LYS A 7 -8.95 35.01 -18.64
C LYS A 7 -8.32 33.63 -18.50
N ALA A 8 -7.17 33.41 -19.14
CA ALA A 8 -6.40 32.17 -18.99
C ALA A 8 -5.89 32.01 -17.55
N VAL A 9 -5.35 33.07 -16.94
CA VAL A 9 -4.87 33.05 -15.55
C VAL A 9 -6.01 32.77 -14.58
N ILE A 10 -7.16 33.43 -14.74
CA ILE A 10 -8.34 33.18 -13.91
C ILE A 10 -8.79 31.71 -14.04
N GLY A 11 -8.86 31.18 -15.26
CA GLY A 11 -9.23 29.78 -15.50
C GLY A 11 -8.29 28.78 -14.81
N VAL A 12 -6.98 29.02 -14.88
CA VAL A 12 -5.97 28.16 -14.23
C VAL A 12 -6.09 28.22 -12.70
N LEU A 13 -6.24 29.42 -12.13
CA LEU A 13 -6.38 29.59 -10.68
C LEU A 13 -7.66 28.94 -10.16
N SER A 14 -8.78 29.09 -10.87
CA SER A 14 -10.05 28.43 -10.51
C SER A 14 -9.95 26.91 -10.58
N ALA A 15 -9.27 26.36 -11.57
CA ALA A 15 -9.03 24.92 -11.68
C ALA A 15 -8.15 24.40 -10.53
N MET A 16 -7.07 25.10 -10.19
CA MET A 16 -6.21 24.75 -9.06
C MET A 16 -6.99 24.76 -7.74
N LEU A 17 -7.79 25.79 -7.49
CA LEU A 17 -8.61 25.88 -6.28
C LEU A 17 -9.61 24.73 -6.19
N ALA A 18 -10.28 24.37 -7.28
CA ALA A 18 -11.21 23.24 -7.33
C ALA A 18 -10.51 21.91 -7.00
N ILE A 19 -9.30 21.68 -7.52
CA ILE A 19 -8.50 20.48 -7.21
C ILE A 19 -8.17 20.43 -5.72
N LEU A 20 -7.75 21.55 -5.13
CA LEU A 20 -7.41 21.62 -3.70
C LEU A 20 -8.64 21.35 -2.82
N VAL A 21 -9.81 21.88 -3.17
CA VAL A 21 -11.07 21.60 -2.46
C VAL A 21 -11.47 20.13 -2.59
N ILE A 22 -11.28 19.52 -3.76
CA ILE A 22 -11.55 18.09 -3.95
C ILE A 22 -10.59 17.23 -3.10
N GLN A 23 -9.31 17.62 -3.01
CA GLN A 23 -8.33 16.95 -2.16
C GLN A 23 -8.67 17.08 -0.67
N THR A 24 -9.19 18.23 -0.22
CA THR A 24 -9.58 18.41 1.19
C THR A 24 -10.84 17.63 1.55
N LEU A 25 -11.82 17.54 0.64
CA LEU A 25 -13.04 16.75 0.84
C LEU A 25 -12.80 15.24 0.80
N ARG A 26 -11.81 14.78 0.01
CA ARG A 26 -11.46 13.35 -0.10
C ARG A 26 -10.54 12.84 1.02
N GLY A 27 -10.07 13.73 1.90
CA GLY A 27 -9.11 13.41 2.95
C GLY A 27 -7.72 13.10 2.39
N PRO A 28 -6.68 13.08 3.25
CA PRO A 28 -5.36 12.63 2.82
C PRO A 28 -5.45 11.19 2.30
N VAL A 29 -4.84 10.92 1.14
CA VAL A 29 -4.46 9.56 0.78
C VAL A 29 -3.54 9.12 1.93
N ASN A 30 -4.03 8.22 2.79
CA ASN A 30 -3.25 7.71 3.92
C ASN A 30 -2.06 6.96 3.33
N HIS A 31 -0.93 7.66 3.18
CA HIS A 31 0.37 7.02 3.14
C HIS A 31 0.66 6.66 4.58
N GLY A 32 0.66 5.36 4.88
CA GLY A 32 0.77 4.88 6.25
C GLY A 32 1.83 5.61 7.12
N LYS A 33 1.58 5.70 8.43
CA LYS A 33 2.52 6.21 9.42
C LYS A 33 3.80 5.36 9.42
N ALA A 34 4.90 5.94 9.90
CA ALA A 34 6.10 5.15 10.20
C ALA A 34 5.72 4.05 11.22
N GLY A 35 5.82 2.79 10.80
CA GLY A 35 5.31 1.61 11.53
C GLY A 35 4.14 0.88 10.86
N ASP A 36 3.55 1.44 9.80
CA ASP A 36 2.46 0.79 9.05
C ASP A 36 2.95 -0.34 8.12
N ILE A 37 4.26 -0.43 7.94
CA ILE A 37 4.92 -1.54 7.25
C ILE A 37 5.84 -2.18 8.29
N ALA A 38 5.66 -3.47 8.54
CA ALA A 38 6.53 -4.23 9.43
C ALA A 38 7.97 -4.09 8.94
N ALA A 39 8.90 -3.80 9.85
CA ALA A 39 10.31 -3.76 9.50
C ALA A 39 10.81 -5.16 9.14
N GLU A 40 11.95 -5.24 8.45
CA GLU A 40 12.52 -6.53 8.06
C GLU A 40 12.75 -7.42 9.30
N GLY A 41 12.10 -8.60 9.31
CA GLY A 41 12.18 -9.53 10.44
C GLY A 41 11.17 -9.29 11.58
N GLU A 42 10.36 -8.23 11.53
CA GLU A 42 9.25 -8.05 12.46
C GLU A 42 8.06 -8.96 12.11
N PRO A 43 7.23 -9.35 13.09
CA PRO A 43 6.04 -10.14 12.81
C PRO A 43 5.02 -9.37 11.95
N CYS A 44 4.47 -10.03 10.92
CA CYS A 44 3.41 -9.46 10.10
C CYS A 44 2.14 -9.21 10.94
N VAL A 45 1.39 -8.17 10.58
CA VAL A 45 0.16 -7.76 11.25
C VAL A 45 -1.05 -8.09 10.39
N GLY A 46 -2.09 -8.65 10.99
CA GLY A 46 -3.39 -8.88 10.36
C GLY A 46 -3.61 -10.33 9.90
N GLN A 47 -4.49 -10.50 8.92
CA GLN A 47 -4.83 -11.82 8.37
C GLN A 47 -3.96 -12.17 7.15
N PRO A 48 -3.48 -13.43 7.03
CA PRO A 48 -2.74 -13.85 5.84
C PRO A 48 -3.62 -13.84 4.59
N ILE A 49 -3.04 -13.40 3.49
CA ILE A 49 -3.47 -13.69 2.13
C ILE A 49 -2.46 -14.70 1.59
N ILE A 50 -2.86 -15.96 1.51
CA ILE A 50 -2.00 -17.03 1.01
C ILE A 50 -2.03 -16.98 -0.52
N VAL A 51 -0.88 -16.75 -1.13
CA VAL A 51 -0.71 -16.76 -2.59
C VAL A 51 0.00 -18.02 -3.06
N ASP A 52 -0.22 -18.42 -4.30
CA ASP A 52 0.33 -19.64 -4.91
C ASP A 52 1.70 -19.43 -5.59
N TYR A 53 2.27 -18.24 -5.46
CA TYR A 53 3.58 -17.87 -6.00
C TYR A 53 4.58 -17.49 -4.90
N ALA A 54 5.87 -17.63 -5.25
CA ALA A 54 6.98 -17.23 -4.38
C ALA A 54 7.27 -15.74 -4.54
N TYR A 55 7.71 -15.09 -3.46
CA TYR A 55 8.23 -13.74 -3.57
C TYR A 55 9.64 -13.74 -4.14
N ASP A 56 9.87 -12.98 -5.22
CA ASP A 56 11.14 -12.94 -5.95
C ASP A 56 11.89 -11.61 -5.81
N TYR A 57 11.48 -10.75 -4.86
CA TYR A 57 12.01 -9.41 -4.62
C TYR A 57 11.86 -8.45 -5.81
N LYS A 58 11.02 -8.78 -6.79
CA LYS A 58 10.55 -7.84 -7.81
C LYS A 58 9.20 -7.27 -7.42
N ILE A 59 8.84 -6.18 -8.08
CA ILE A 59 7.47 -5.67 -8.05
C ILE A 59 6.62 -6.74 -8.72
N MET A 60 5.75 -7.41 -7.97
CA MET A 60 4.86 -8.43 -8.50
C MET A 60 3.56 -7.73 -8.91
N GLU A 61 3.16 -7.96 -10.16
CA GLU A 61 1.79 -7.74 -10.58
C GLU A 61 1.14 -9.14 -10.55
N PRO A 62 0.23 -9.44 -9.59
CA PRO A 62 -0.90 -8.59 -9.23
C PRO A 62 -0.93 -8.08 -7.78
N HIS A 63 -1.65 -6.96 -7.57
CA HIS A 63 -1.92 -6.38 -6.25
C HIS A 63 -2.76 -7.29 -5.33
N ALA A 64 -2.10 -8.10 -4.51
CA ALA A 64 -2.73 -9.08 -3.65
C ALA A 64 -3.43 -8.44 -2.43
N CYS A 65 -3.03 -7.25 -2.00
CA CYS A 65 -3.62 -6.53 -0.88
C CYS A 65 -5.01 -5.93 -1.17
N LYS A 66 -5.49 -5.94 -2.43
CA LYS A 66 -6.83 -5.43 -2.82
C LYS A 66 -8.01 -5.88 -1.96
N PRO A 67 -8.12 -7.14 -1.49
CA PRO A 67 -9.23 -7.58 -0.64
C PRO A 67 -9.40 -6.75 0.64
N GLN A 68 -8.33 -6.14 1.17
CA GLN A 68 -8.43 -5.30 2.38
C GLN A 68 -9.22 -4.02 2.15
N CYS A 69 -9.30 -3.53 0.90
CA CYS A 69 -10.16 -2.41 0.55
C CYS A 69 -11.66 -2.77 0.61
N ALA A 70 -12.00 -4.05 0.49
CA ALA A 70 -13.41 -4.49 0.52
C ALA A 70 -13.93 -4.68 1.94
N ASP A 71 -13.09 -5.10 2.89
CA ASP A 71 -13.50 -5.42 4.26
C ASP A 71 -12.86 -4.53 5.34
N GLY A 72 -11.92 -3.65 4.98
CA GLY A 72 -11.25 -2.73 5.89
C GLY A 72 -10.36 -3.42 6.92
N LYS A 73 -9.97 -4.69 6.71
CA LYS A 73 -9.18 -5.47 7.67
C LYS A 73 -7.72 -5.48 7.27
N GLN A 74 -6.82 -5.28 8.24
CA GLN A 74 -5.38 -5.42 8.02
C GLN A 74 -5.03 -6.81 7.49
N ARG A 75 -4.20 -6.87 6.45
CA ARG A 75 -3.71 -8.12 5.85
C ARG A 75 -2.21 -8.08 5.60
N TYR A 76 -1.63 -9.25 5.33
CA TYR A 76 -0.27 -9.41 4.81
C TYR A 76 -0.28 -10.53 3.77
N ILE A 77 0.70 -10.54 2.87
CA ILE A 77 0.83 -11.57 1.83
C ILE A 77 1.75 -12.66 2.37
N ALA A 78 1.31 -13.92 2.32
CA ALA A 78 2.11 -15.08 2.67
C ALA A 78 2.43 -15.87 1.39
N TYR A 79 3.71 -15.98 1.05
CA TYR A 79 4.20 -16.59 -0.18
C TYR A 79 4.60 -18.05 0.02
N THR A 80 4.66 -18.82 -1.06
CA THR A 80 4.97 -20.27 -1.00
C THR A 80 6.40 -20.59 -0.56
N ASN A 81 7.32 -19.63 -0.65
CA ASN A 81 8.70 -19.77 -0.19
C ASN A 81 8.89 -19.42 1.30
N GLY A 82 7.80 -19.25 2.05
CA GLY A 82 7.85 -18.95 3.49
C GLY A 82 8.14 -17.50 3.83
N LEU A 83 8.33 -16.64 2.83
CA LEU A 83 8.41 -15.19 3.03
C LEU A 83 7.00 -14.60 3.16
N ALA A 84 6.93 -13.39 3.71
CA ALA A 84 5.72 -12.59 3.75
C ALA A 84 6.04 -11.10 3.61
N THR A 85 5.09 -10.31 3.11
CA THR A 85 5.19 -8.85 2.98
C THR A 85 3.96 -8.19 3.58
N GLN A 86 4.16 -7.01 4.19
CA GLN A 86 3.09 -6.28 4.86
C GLN A 86 2.27 -5.45 3.85
N CYS A 87 0.95 -5.64 3.83
CA CYS A 87 0.04 -4.72 3.15
C CYS A 87 -0.03 -3.39 3.89
N GLU A 88 -0.33 -2.29 3.19
CA GLU A 88 -0.58 -0.99 3.82
C GLU A 88 -1.73 -1.06 4.83
N THR A 89 -1.71 -0.20 5.85
CA THR A 89 -2.82 -0.12 6.81
C THR A 89 -4.10 0.45 6.16
N PRO A 90 -5.29 -0.16 6.36
CA PRO A 90 -6.57 0.40 5.91
C PRO A 90 -6.72 1.88 6.35
N PRO A 91 -7.22 2.76 5.46
CA PRO A 91 -7.91 2.47 4.20
C PRO A 91 -7.00 2.19 2.99
N GLY A 92 -5.66 2.15 3.16
CA GLY A 92 -4.76 1.76 2.08
C GLY A 92 -4.96 0.31 1.65
N CYS A 93 -4.75 0.00 0.36
CA CYS A 93 -4.76 -1.37 -0.17
C CYS A 93 -3.63 -1.68 -1.15
N ASN A 94 -2.52 -0.97 -0.96
CA ASN A 94 -1.30 -1.14 -1.75
C ASN A 94 -0.40 -2.22 -1.13
N ASP A 95 0.36 -2.91 -1.96
CA ASP A 95 1.34 -3.95 -1.56
C ASP A 95 2.66 -3.30 -1.11
N VAL A 96 2.59 -2.30 -0.23
CA VAL A 96 3.73 -1.41 0.08
C VAL A 96 4.95 -2.16 0.62
N GLY A 97 4.76 -3.24 1.38
CA GLY A 97 5.85 -4.12 1.80
C GLY A 97 6.55 -4.77 0.61
N GLU A 98 5.79 -5.22 -0.38
CA GLU A 98 6.32 -5.76 -1.64
C GLU A 98 7.05 -4.69 -2.46
N ASP A 99 6.40 -3.54 -2.70
CA ASP A 99 6.95 -2.41 -3.46
C ASP A 99 8.28 -1.91 -2.87
N ARG A 100 8.43 -1.99 -1.55
CA ARG A 100 9.64 -1.57 -0.82
C ARG A 100 10.62 -2.70 -0.55
N ARG A 101 10.33 -3.93 -0.99
CA ARG A 101 11.14 -5.12 -0.73
C ARG A 101 11.37 -5.41 0.76
N VAL A 102 10.37 -5.09 1.57
CA VAL A 102 10.40 -5.31 3.03
C VAL A 102 9.56 -6.54 3.36
N THR A 103 10.22 -7.56 3.92
CA THR A 103 9.58 -8.79 4.36
C THR A 103 9.31 -8.80 5.86
N CYS A 104 8.24 -9.46 6.27
CA CYS A 104 7.89 -9.68 7.67
C CYS A 104 7.81 -11.18 7.98
N VAL A 105 7.86 -11.53 9.27
CA VAL A 105 7.79 -12.92 9.75
C VAL A 105 6.33 -13.31 9.95
N VAL A 106 5.91 -14.45 9.41
CA VAL A 106 4.54 -14.95 9.60
C VAL A 106 4.33 -15.29 11.09
N PRO A 107 3.30 -14.74 11.76
CA PRO A 107 3.02 -15.06 13.16
C PRO A 107 2.74 -16.56 13.32
N GLY A 108 3.53 -17.25 14.14
CA GLY A 108 3.42 -18.68 14.37
C GLY A 108 4.21 -19.56 13.39
N SER A 109 4.90 -18.99 12.40
CA SER A 109 6.01 -19.68 11.73
C SER A 109 7.25 -19.53 12.61
N GLU A 110 7.31 -20.26 13.70
CA GLU A 110 8.57 -20.40 14.44
C GLU A 110 9.63 -20.94 13.48
N ALA A 111 10.80 -20.31 13.53
CA ALA A 111 11.98 -20.61 12.74
C ALA A 111 12.20 -22.12 12.57
N VAL A 112 12.01 -22.61 11.35
CA VAL A 112 12.63 -23.88 10.91
C VAL A 112 14.10 -23.58 10.67
N THR A 113 14.85 -23.34 11.75
CA THR A 113 16.31 -23.27 11.72
C THR A 113 16.83 -24.32 12.69
N SER A 114 17.05 -25.50 12.12
CA SER A 114 18.14 -26.43 12.39
C SER A 114 18.29 -26.98 13.81
N SER A 115 17.96 -28.28 13.94
CA SER A 115 18.60 -29.20 14.88
C SER A 115 20.05 -29.49 14.48
#